data_AF-A0A6P0XVB2-F1
#
_entry.id   AF-A0A6P0XVB2-F1
#
_cell.length_a   1.000
_cell.length_b   1.000
_cell.length_c   1.000
_cell.angle_alpha   90.00
_cell.angle_beta   90.00
_cell.angle_gamma   90.00
#
_symmetry.space_group_name_H-M   'P 1'
#
loop_
_entity.id
_entity.type
_entity.pdbx_description
1 polymer ?
#
loop_
_entity_poly.entity_id
_entity_poly.type
_entity_poly.pdbx_seq_one_letter_code
_entity_poly.pdbx_strand_id
1 'polypeptide(L)' 'MLGAIAGDIIGSVYEHHNIKIKNFPLFSSKSKFTDDTVMTVAVADSILNNREYIDTVKEYFRRY' A
#
# COMPACT_ATOMS: atom_id res chain seq x y z
N MET A 1 6.83 0.89 -8.43
CA MET A 1 5.65 1.22 -7.60
C MET A 1 4.43 0.38 -7.96
N LEU A 2 3.99 0.32 -9.22
CA LEU A 2 2.76 -0.42 -9.59
C LEU A 2 2.72 -1.88 -9.13
N GLY A 3 3.82 -2.63 -9.27
CA GLY A 3 3.88 -4.02 -8.79
C GLY A 3 3.78 -4.15 -7.26
N ALA A 4 4.34 -3.19 -6.51
CA ALA A 4 4.23 -3.16 -5.05
C ALA A 4 2.81 -2.80 -4.61
N ILE A 5 2.18 -1.81 -5.25
CA ILE A 5 0.79 -1.42 -5.00
C ILE A 5 -0.16 -2.57 -5.35
N ALA A 6 0.06 -3.24 -6.49
CA ALA A 6 -0.70 -4.43 -6.84
C ALA A 6 -0.52 -5.55 -5.81
N GLY A 7 0.71 -5.79 -5.37
CA GLY A 7 1.03 -6.77 -4.33
C GLY A 7 0.32 -6.49 -3.01
N ASP A 8 0.31 -5.22 -2.57
CA ASP A 8 -0.43 -4.76 -1.39
C ASP A 8 -1.94 -5.03 -1.53
N ILE A 9 -2.56 -4.58 -2.64
CA ILE A 9 -3.99 -4.79 -2.90
C ILE A 9 -4.36 -6.28 -2.93
N ILE A 10 -3.54 -7.10 -3.60
CA ILE A 10 -3.73 -8.56 -3.71
C ILE A 10 -3.57 -9.21 -2.33
N GLY A 11 -2.57 -8.80 -1.56
CA GLY A 11 -2.24 -9.35 -0.23
C GLY A 11 -3.23 -8.98 0.87
N SER A 12 -3.89 -7.82 0.75
CA SER A 12 -4.79 -7.25 1.78
C SER A 12 -5.87 -8.21 2.31
N VAL A 13 -6.38 -9.11 1.48
CA VAL A 13 -7.43 -10.07 1.88
C VAL A 13 -6.89 -11.32 2.56
N TYR A 14 -5.59 -11.57 2.45
CA TYR A 14 -4.90 -12.75 2.99
C TYR A 14 -4.05 -12.43 4.23
N GLU A 15 -3.88 -11.15 4.59
CA GLU A 15 -3.06 -10.68 5.72
C GLU A 15 -3.41 -11.36 7.05
N HIS A 16 -4.71 -11.55 7.32
CA HIS A 16 -5.20 -12.23 8.51
C HIS A 16 -5.65 -13.68 8.25
N HIS A 17 -5.57 -14.15 7.00
CA HIS A 17 -6.01 -15.48 6.56
C HIS A 17 -5.01 -16.05 5.56
N ASN A 18 -3.84 -16.41 6.06
CA ASN A 18 -2.72 -16.87 5.25
C ASN A 18 -3.06 -18.15 4.46
N ILE A 19 -2.71 -18.14 3.18
CA ILE A 19 -2.82 -19.30 2.29
C ILE A 19 -1.42 -19.67 1.75
N LYS A 20 -1.18 -20.96 1.49
CA LYS A 20 0.09 -21.45 0.91
C LYS A 20 -0.04 -21.91 -0.54
N ILE A 21 -1.22 -21.76 -1.13
CA ILE A 21 -1.49 -22.13 -2.52
C ILE A 21 -0.97 -21.03 -3.46
N LYS A 22 -0.51 -21.44 -4.64
CA LYS A 22 -0.04 -20.50 -5.69
C LYS A 22 -1.12 -20.10 -6.68
N ASN A 23 -2.22 -20.86 -6.72
CA ASN A 23 -3.38 -20.57 -7.55
C ASN A 23 -4.49 -19.97 -6.68
N PHE A 24 -4.60 -18.66 -6.68
CA PHE A 24 -5.60 -17.91 -5.92
C PHE A 24 -6.08 -16.70 -6.72
N PRO A 25 -7.30 -16.19 -6.45
CA PRO A 25 -7.77 -14.96 -7.08
C PRO A 25 -6.88 -13.78 -6.70
N LEU A 26 -6.36 -13.06 -7.71
CA LEU A 26 -5.56 -11.86 -7.48
C LEU A 26 -6.41 -10.73 -6.88
N PHE A 27 -7.63 -10.56 -7.39
CA PHE A 27 -8.53 -9.49 -6.95
C PHE A 27 -9.88 -10.06 -6.50
N SER A 28 -10.44 -9.43 -5.48
CA SER A 28 -11.80 -9.67 -5.00
C SER A 28 -12.46 -8.34 -4.64
N SER A 29 -13.77 -8.36 -4.37
CA SER A 29 -14.49 -7.17 -3.89
C SER A 29 -13.99 -6.65 -2.54
N LYS A 30 -13.19 -7.43 -1.81
CA LYS A 30 -12.57 -7.05 -0.54
C LYS A 30 -11.14 -6.52 -0.68
N SER A 31 -10.54 -6.65 -1.87
CA SER A 31 -9.17 -6.19 -2.12
C SER A 31 -9.11 -4.66 -2.06
N LYS A 32 -8.22 -4.13 -1.22
CA LYS A 32 -8.01 -2.69 -1.01
C LYS A 32 -6.53 -2.41 -0.79
N PHE A 33 -6.09 -1.20 -1.10
CA PHE A 33 -4.75 -0.76 -0.69
C PHE A 33 -4.70 -0.61 0.84
N THR A 34 -3.50 -0.72 1.41
CA THR A 34 -3.24 -0.58 2.84
C THR A 34 -2.29 0.59 3.13
N ASP A 35 -1.87 0.70 4.39
CA ASP A 35 -0.85 1.65 4.83
C ASP A 35 0.48 1.48 4.08
N ASP A 36 0.80 0.28 3.59
CA ASP A 36 1.98 0.04 2.74
C ASP A 36 1.96 0.94 1.49
N THR A 37 0.84 0.96 0.75
CA THR A 37 0.68 1.84 -0.42
C THR A 37 0.67 3.31 -0.01
N VAL A 38 -0.08 3.67 1.05
CA VAL A 38 -0.21 5.06 1.49
C VAL A 38 1.15 5.65 1.86
N MET A 39 1.92 4.93 2.68
CA MET A 39 3.25 5.38 3.14
C MET A 39 4.26 5.38 1.99
N THR A 40 4.22 4.38 1.10
CA THR A 40 5.08 4.36 -0.09
C THR A 40 4.83 5.56 -0.99
N VAL A 41 3.57 5.95 -1.20
CA VAL A 41 3.22 7.17 -1.96
C VAL A 41 3.65 8.43 -1.22
N ALA A 42 3.54 8.49 0.12
CA ALA A 42 4.00 9.63 0.90
C ALA A 42 5.51 9.88 0.72
N VAL A 43 6.32 8.81 0.71
CA VAL A 43 7.77 8.91 0.44
C VAL A 43 8.04 9.34 -1.01
N ALA A 44 7.31 8.79 -1.98
CA ALA A 44 7.45 9.20 -3.37
C ALA A 44 7.09 10.69 -3.56
N ASP A 45 6.02 11.16 -2.91
CA ASP A 45 5.59 12.56 -2.91
C ASP A 45 6.65 13.47 -2.29
N SER A 46 7.26 13.07 -1.15
CA SER A 46 8.32 13.88 -0.54
C SER A 46 9.53 14.05 -1.45
N ILE A 47 9.93 12.99 -2.15
CA ILE A 47 11.07 13.03 -3.08
C ILE A 47 10.74 13.85 -4.33
N LEU A 48 9.60 13.59 -4.98
CA LEU A 48 9.26 14.19 -6.27
C LEU A 48 8.92 15.68 -6.16
N ASN A 49 8.35 16.10 -5.03
CA ASN A 49 7.94 17.49 -4.80
C ASN A 49 8.88 18.23 -3.85
N ASN A 50 10.04 17.66 -3.51
CA ASN A 50 11.04 18.24 -2.61
C ASN A 50 10.42 18.73 -1.29
N ARG A 51 9.51 17.92 -0.72
CA ARG A 51 8.84 18.20 0.55
C ARG A 51 9.62 17.56 1.70
N GLU A 52 9.49 18.12 2.90
CA GLU A 52 10.05 17.50 4.10
C GLU A 52 9.47 16.11 4.34
N TYR A 53 10.36 15.13 4.55
CA TYR A 53 10.00 13.71 4.62
C TYR A 53 9.07 13.44 5.82
N ILE A 54 9.47 13.90 7.01
CA ILE A 54 8.75 13.61 8.25
C ILE A 54 7.35 14.22 8.22
N ASP A 55 7.22 15.45 7.72
CA ASP A 55 5.94 16.14 7.66
C ASP A 55 5.00 15.51 6.64
N THR A 56 5.53 15.12 5.47
CA THR A 56 4.76 14.45 4.42
C THR A 56 4.24 13.09 4.88
N VAL A 57 5.08 12.26 5.50
CA VAL A 57 4.66 10.95 6.04
C VAL A 57 3.58 11.12 7.12
N LYS A 58 3.78 12.06 8.06
CA LYS A 58 2.79 12.34 9.10
C LYS A 58 1.47 12.88 8.55
N GLU A 59 1.50 13.66 7.46
CA GLU A 59 0.29 14.12 6.79
C GLU A 59 -0.52 12.95 6.23
N TYR A 60 0.13 12.07 5.46
CA TYR A 60 -0.54 10.92 4.87
C TYR A 60 -1.09 9.97 5.95
N PHE A 61 -0.32 9.71 7.01
CA PHE A 61 -0.74 8.87 8.14
C PHE A 61 -1.99 9.41 8.85
N ARG A 62 -2.17 10.74 8.90
CA ARG A 62 -3.36 11.34 9.52
C ARG A 62 -4.56 11.38 8.58
N ARG A 63 -4.33 11.30 7.27
CA ARG A 63 -5.35 11.50 6.24
C ARG A 63 -6.01 10.20 5.80
N TYR A 64 -5.29 9.09 5.86
CA TYR A 64 -5.71 7.77 5.39
C TYR A 64 -5.53 6.75 6.52
#